data_AF-A0A941T8P4-F1
#
_entry.id   AF-A0A941T8P4-F1
#
_cell.length_a   1.000
_cell.length_b   1.000
_cell.length_c   1.000
_cell.angle_alpha   90.00
_cell.angle_beta   90.00
_cell.angle_gamma   90.00
#
_symmetry.space_group_name_H-M   'P 1'
#
loop_
_entity.id
_entity.type
_entity.pdbx_description
1 polymer ?
#
loop_
_entity_poly.entity_id
_entity_poly.type
_entity_poly.pdbx_seq_one_letter_code
_entity_poly.pdbx_strand_id
1 'polypeptide(L)' 'MMAVAALGMLPTVLIAYPYASRFSLPAQVAAHLLLPVAAAVFKLGYVVRLAAHHKLGNYSAG' A
#
# COMPACT_ATOMS: atom_id res chain seq x y z
N MET A 1 -8.50 -5.52 -4.19
CA MET A 1 -7.71 -4.28 -4.33
C MET A 1 -6.78 -4.02 -3.15
N MET A 2 -7.24 -4.02 -1.89
CA MET A 2 -6.35 -3.82 -0.74
C MET A 2 -5.21 -4.83 -0.62
N ALA A 3 -5.49 -6.13 -0.78
CA ALA A 3 -4.45 -7.17 -0.74
C ALA A 3 -3.37 -6.95 -1.82
N VAL A 4 -3.77 -6.55 -3.03
CA VAL A 4 -2.84 -6.22 -4.12
C VAL A 4 -2.00 -4.98 -3.77
N ALA A 5 -2.62 -3.95 -3.21
CA ALA A 5 -1.90 -2.77 -2.75
C ALA A 5 -0.89 -3.11 -1.63
N ALA A 6 -1.26 -3.96 -0.67
CA ALA A 6 -0.36 -4.44 0.37
C ALA A 6 0.81 -5.26 -0.22
N LEU A 7 0.51 -6.16 -1.17
CA LEU A 7 1.52 -6.93 -1.89
C LEU A 7 2.44 -6.06 -2.75
N GLY A 8 1.98 -4.89 -3.22
CA GLY A 8 2.81 -3.89 -3.90
C GLY A 8 3.63 -3.00 -2.95
N MET A 9 3.13 -2.74 -1.73
CA MET A 9 3.86 -2.01 -0.70
C MET A 9 5.06 -2.81 -0.17
N LEU A 10 4.93 -4.12 0.01
CA LEU A 10 6.02 -4.95 0.51
C LEU A 10 7.31 -4.85 -0.33
N PRO A 11 7.31 -5.10 -1.65
CA PRO A 11 8.53 -5.00 -2.46
C PRO A 11 9.05 -3.57 -2.54
N THR A 12 8.18 -2.55 -2.58
CA THR A 12 8.62 -1.14 -2.62
C THR A 12 9.36 -0.74 -1.35
N VAL A 13 8.88 -1.14 -0.17
CA VAL A 13 9.62 -0.97 1.09
C VAL A 13 10.93 -1.75 1.07
N LEU A 14 10.90 -3.03 0.69
CA LEU A 14 12.08 -3.88 0.72
C LEU A 14 13.21 -3.39 -0.20
N ILE A 15 12.86 -2.96 -1.42
CA ILE A 15 13.81 -2.44 -2.41
C ILE A 15 14.37 -1.08 -1.97
N ALA A 16 13.53 -0.19 -1.46
CA ALA A 16 13.95 1.16 -1.10
C ALA A 16 14.78 1.23 0.18
N TYR A 17 14.65 0.27 1.10
CA TYR A 17 15.32 0.33 2.41
C TYR A 17 16.20 -0.89 2.74
N PRO A 18 15.70 -2.04 3.24
CA PRO A 18 16.56 -3.11 3.76
C PRO A 18 17.43 -3.79 2.69
N TYR A 19 17.01 -3.79 1.42
CA TYR A 19 17.80 -4.36 0.32
C TYR A 19 18.34 -3.30 -0.64
N ALA A 20 18.37 -2.02 -0.26
CA ALA A 20 18.82 -0.93 -1.13
C ALA A 20 20.19 -1.21 -1.79
N SER A 21 21.15 -1.75 -1.02
CA SER A 21 22.49 -2.10 -1.52
C SER A 21 22.52 -3.17 -2.61
N ARG A 22 21.44 -3.93 -2.79
CA ARG A 22 21.29 -4.98 -3.81
C ARG A 22 20.64 -4.47 -5.11
N PHE A 23 20.16 -3.23 -5.14
CA PHE A 23 19.45 -2.64 -6.26
C PHE A 23 20.11 -1.34 -6.74
N SER A 24 19.94 -1.02 -8.02
CA SER A 24 20.46 0.22 -8.60
C SER A 24 19.73 1.46 -8.04
N LEU A 25 20.40 2.62 -8.06
CA LEU A 25 19.78 3.88 -7.62
C LEU A 25 18.45 4.18 -8.31
N PRO A 26 18.29 4.01 -9.65
CA PRO A 26 17.00 4.22 -10.29
C PRO A 26 15.89 3.29 -9.76
N ALA A 27 16.22 2.03 -9.46
CA ALA A 27 15.25 1.09 -8.90
C ALA A 27 14.82 1.47 -7.48
N GLN A 28 15.75 1.94 -6.65
CA GLN A 28 15.44 2.46 -5.31
C GLN A 28 14.53 3.69 -5.38
N VAL A 29 14.83 4.64 -6.28
CA VAL A 29 14.01 5.86 -6.49
C VAL A 29 12.61 5.50 -6.96
N ALA A 30 12.49 4.62 -7.95
CA ALA A 30 11.19 4.16 -8.44
C ALA A 30 10.38 3.45 -7.33
N ALA A 31 11.03 2.58 -6.54
CA ALA A 31 10.39 1.91 -5.41
C ALA A 31 9.90 2.91 -4.35
N HIS A 32 10.72 3.93 -4.04
CA HIS A 32 10.37 4.96 -3.07
C HIS A 32 9.20 5.84 -3.54
N LEU A 33 9.13 6.16 -4.84
CA LEU A 33 8.02 6.90 -5.46
C LEU A 33 6.74 6.06 -5.52
N LEU A 34 6.84 4.75 -5.78
CA LEU A 34 5.69 3.85 -5.83
C LEU A 34 5.10 3.55 -4.44
N LEU A 35 5.90 3.59 -3.39
CA LEU A 35 5.46 3.32 -2.02
C LEU A 35 4.26 4.18 -1.56
N PRO A 36 4.28 5.52 -1.64
CA PRO A 36 3.14 6.35 -1.24
C PRO A 36 1.91 6.12 -2.14
N VAL A 37 2.10 5.78 -3.43
CA VAL A 37 0.99 5.44 -4.34
C VAL A 37 0.30 4.16 -3.89
N ALA A 38 1.05 3.10 -3.60
CA ALA A 38 0.51 1.84 -3.11
C ALA A 38 -0.18 2.02 -1.74
N ALA A 39 0.41 2.83 -0.85
CA ALA A 39 -0.19 3.17 0.45
C ALA A 39 -1.52 3.94 0.29
N ALA A 40 -1.59 4.89 -0.66
CA ALA A 40 -2.81 5.64 -0.94
C ALA A 40 -3.94 4.72 -1.45
N VAL A 41 -3.63 3.83 -2.40
CA VAL A 41 -4.61 2.85 -2.91
C VAL A 41 -5.10 1.92 -1.80
N PHE A 42 -4.20 1.47 -0.91
CA PHE A 42 -4.59 0.65 0.24
C PHE A 42 -5.55 1.40 1.17
N LYS A 43 -5.21 2.65 1.53
CA LYS A 43 -6.03 3.49 2.42
C LYS A 43 -7.39 3.81 1.82
N LEU A 44 -7.47 4.12 0.53
CA LEU A 44 -8.74 4.33 -0.17
C LEU A 44 -9.59 3.06 -0.17
N GLY A 45 -8.99 1.89 -0.44
CA GLY A 45 -9.69 0.61 -0.34
C GLY A 45 -10.25 0.34 1.05
N TYR A 46 -9.50 0.69 2.10
CA TYR A 46 -9.96 0.59 3.50
C TYR A 46 -11.15 1.51 3.77
N VAL A 47 -11.08 2.78 3.35
CA VAL A 47 -12.19 3.73 3.54
C VAL A 47 -13.45 3.27 2.80
N VAL A 48 -13.32 2.77 1.57
CA VAL A 48 -14.46 2.22 0.81
C VAL A 48 -15.06 0.99 1.52
N ARG A 49 -14.22 0.10 2.07
CA ARG A 49 -14.68 -1.04 2.87
C ARG A 49 -15.48 -0.58 4.09
N LEU A 50 -14.98 0.41 4.84
CA LEU A 50 -15.68 0.97 5.99
C LEU A 50 -17.00 1.64 5.60
N ALA A 51 -17.01 2.40 4.50
CA ALA A 51 -18.22 3.03 3.99
C ALA A 51 -19.30 1.98 3.63
N ALA A 52 -18.90 0.86 3.01
CA ALA A 52 -19.80 -0.25 2.73
C ALA A 52 -20.36 -0.88 4.00
N HIS A 53 -19.53 -1.15 5.01
CA HIS A 53 -19.99 -1.66 6.30
C HIS A 53 -20.93 -0.70 7.02
N HIS A 54 -20.63 0.61 7.00
CA HIS A 54 -21.49 1.64 7.56
C HIS A 54 -22.87 1.66 6.89
N LYS A 55 -22.94 1.49 5.55
CA LYS A 55 -24.21 1.35 4.82
C LYS A 55 -24.97 0.07 5.14
N LEU A 56 -24.28 -0.99 5.52
CA LEU A 56 -24.89 -2.26 5.96
C LEU A 56 -25.25 -2.26 7.46
N GLY A 57 -25.09 -1.14 8.17
CA GLY A 57 -25.37 -1.04 9.61
C GLY A 57 -24.31 -1.66 10.51
N ASN A 58 -23.16 -2.09 9.96
CA ASN A 58 -22.04 -2.58 10.73
C ASN A 58 -21.07 -1.42 11.06
N TYR A 59 -21.22 -0.85 12.24
CA TYR A 59 -20.39 0.26 12.73
C TYR A 59 -19.11 -0.20 13.46
N SER A 60 -18.92 -1.51 13.64
CA SER A 60 -17.79 -2.11 14.36
C SER A 60 -16.72 -2.70 13.42
N ALA A 61 -16.78 -2.40 12.12
CA ALA A 61 -15.88 -2.94 11.09
C ALA A 61 -14.51 -2.25 10.99
N GLY A 62 -14.21 -1.36 11.94
CA GLY A 62 -12.96 -0.60 12.08
C GLY A 62 -11.77 -1.50 12.36
#